data_AF-A0A5N9B3S8-F1
#
_entry.id   AF-A0A5N9B3S8-F1
#
_cell.length_a   1.000
_cell.length_b   1.000
_cell.length_c   1.000
_cell.angle_alpha   90.00
_cell.angle_beta   90.00
_cell.angle_gamma   90.00
#
_symmetry.space_group_name_H-M   'P 1'
#
loop_
_entity.id
_entity.type
_entity.pdbx_description
1 polymer ?
#
loop_
_entity_poly.entity_id
_entity_poly.type
_entity_poly.pdbx_seq_one_letter_code
_entity_poly.pdbx_strand_id
1 'polypeptide(L)' 'MLKRLIYAIIIPFISVLTVAVFAISLGYIFYNLPVLGSGEGELKNLSVVLAGMSILIGTPVMAYLVVKYIK' A
#
# COMPACT_ATOMS: atom_id res chain seq x y z
N MET A 1 -26.22 -7.99 21.82
CA MET A 1 -24.90 -8.68 21.76
C MET A 1 -24.59 -9.24 20.37
N LEU A 2 -25.54 -9.79 19.63
CA LEU A 2 -25.34 -10.38 18.29
C LEU A 2 -24.67 -9.43 17.26
N LYS A 3 -25.09 -8.17 17.16
CA LYS A 3 -24.46 -7.19 16.26
C LYS A 3 -22.97 -6.99 16.55
N ARG A 4 -22.60 -6.91 17.84
CA ARG A 4 -21.21 -6.77 18.29
C ARG A 4 -20.36 -8.00 17.93
N LEU A 5 -20.94 -9.20 18.03
CA LEU A 5 -20.31 -10.45 17.61
C LEU A 5 -20.05 -10.47 16.09
N ILE A 6 -21.05 -10.06 15.30
CA ILE A 6 -20.95 -9.98 13.84
C ILE A 6 -19.83 -9.01 13.42
N TYR A 7 -19.79 -7.80 13.99
CA TYR A 7 -18.71 -6.84 13.72
C TYR A 7 -17.34 -7.35 14.15
N ALA A 8 -17.26 -8.05 15.28
CA ALA A 8 -15.99 -8.62 15.78
C ALA A 8 -15.40 -9.68 14.85
N ILE A 9 -16.20 -10.32 14.00
CA ILE A 9 -15.75 -11.31 13.01
C ILE A 9 -15.48 -10.64 11.65
N ILE A 10 -16.37 -9.75 11.22
CA ILE A 10 -16.28 -9.11 9.91
C ILE A 10 -15.10 -8.13 9.83
N ILE A 11 -14.86 -7.33 10.87
CA ILE A 11 -13.81 -6.30 10.84
C ILE A 11 -12.41 -6.93 10.65
N PRO A 12 -12.00 -7.96 11.41
CA PRO A 12 -10.73 -8.64 11.15
C PRO A 12 -10.64 -9.21 9.75
N PHE A 13 -11.72 -9.82 9.24
CA PHE A 13 -11.72 -10.40 7.90
C PHE A 13 -11.52 -9.35 6.80
N ILE A 14 -12.25 -8.23 6.87
CA ILE A 14 -12.08 -7.10 5.95
C ILE A 14 -10.68 -6.50 6.09
N SER A 15 -10.15 -6.39 7.30
CA SER A 15 -8.79 -5.89 7.54
C SER A 15 -7.74 -6.79 6.87
N VAL A 16 -7.83 -8.11 7.06
CA VAL A 16 -6.93 -9.09 6.42
C VAL A 16 -7.03 -8.99 4.91
N LEU A 17 -8.25 -8.95 4.35
CA LEU A 17 -8.45 -8.79 2.90
C LEU A 17 -7.83 -7.50 2.38
N THR A 18 -8.02 -6.39 3.09
CA THR A 18 -7.50 -5.09 2.69
C THR A 18 -5.97 -5.09 2.68
N VAL A 19 -5.34 -5.62 3.72
CA VAL A 19 -3.88 -5.74 3.82
C VAL A 19 -3.34 -6.68 2.74
N ALA A 20 -4.01 -7.81 2.49
CA ALA A 20 -3.60 -8.77 1.47
C ALA A 20 -3.66 -8.17 0.06
N VAL A 21 -4.77 -7.50 -0.29
CA VAL A 21 -4.92 -6.82 -1.59
C VAL A 21 -3.82 -5.76 -1.75
N PHE A 22 -3.59 -4.94 -0.73
CA PHE A 22 -2.56 -3.91 -0.78
C PHE A 22 -1.16 -4.49 -0.97
N ALA A 23 -0.81 -5.56 -0.25
CA ALA A 23 0.47 -6.24 -0.38
C ALA A 23 0.67 -6.84 -1.78
N ILE A 24 -0.35 -7.49 -2.35
CA ILE A 24 -0.30 -8.07 -3.70
C ILE A 24 -0.13 -6.96 -4.75
N SER A 25 -0.90 -5.88 -4.65
CA SER A 25 -0.79 -4.75 -5.57
C SER A 25 0.59 -4.11 -5.52
N LEU A 26 1.14 -3.88 -4.32
CA LEU A 26 2.50 -3.38 -4.17
C LEU A 26 3.53 -4.33 -4.74
N GLY A 27 3.43 -5.62 -4.45
CA GLY A 27 4.32 -6.65 -5.01
C GLY A 27 4.31 -6.65 -6.53
N TYR A 28 3.12 -6.55 -7.15
CA TYR A 28 2.97 -6.45 -8.60
C TYR A 28 3.60 -5.16 -9.15
N ILE A 29 3.40 -4.01 -8.51
CA ILE A 29 3.99 -2.74 -8.93
C ILE A 29 5.51 -2.82 -8.85
N PHE A 30 6.09 -3.31 -7.75
CA PHE A 30 7.53 -3.47 -7.59
C PHE A 30 8.15 -4.50 -8.54
N TYR A 31 7.40 -5.55 -8.89
CA TYR A 31 7.84 -6.54 -9.87
C TYR A 31 7.92 -5.96 -11.29
N ASN A 32 6.95 -5.10 -11.66
CA ASN A 32 6.86 -4.52 -13.01
C ASN A 32 7.52 -3.15 -13.17
N LEU A 33 7.80 -2.43 -12.08
CA LEU A 33 8.57 -1.17 -12.06
C LEU A 33 9.90 -1.28 -12.83
N PRO A 34 10.69 -2.36 -12.65
CA PRO A 34 11.86 -2.67 -13.45
C PRO A 34 11.65 -2.78 -14.96
N VAL A 35 10.44 -3.14 -15.40
CA VAL A 35 10.09 -3.39 -16.80
C VAL A 35 9.60 -2.10 -17.49
N LEU A 36 9.09 -1.15 -16.71
CA LEU A 36 8.61 0.16 -17.18
C LEU A 36 9.74 1.19 -17.33
N GLY A 37 10.88 0.98 -16.68
CA GLY A 37 12.06 1.84 -16.80
C GLY A 37 12.95 1.40 -17.97
N SER A 38 13.19 2.29 -18.93
CA SER A 38 14.01 2.07 -20.13
C SER A 38 15.53 1.93 -19.89
N GLY A 39 15.97 1.63 -18.67
CA GLY A 39 17.38 1.64 -18.28
C GLY A 39 17.87 0.28 -17.75
N GLU A 40 18.97 -0.21 -18.32
CA GLU A 40 19.64 -1.43 -17.86
C GLU A 40 20.28 -1.25 -16.47
N GLY A 41 20.25 -2.31 -15.65
CA GLY A 41 21.06 -2.43 -14.43
C GLY A 41 20.74 -1.43 -13.30
N GLU A 42 21.43 -0.29 -13.27
CA GLU A 42 21.45 0.65 -12.14
C GLU A 42 20.22 1.56 -12.08
N LEU A 43 19.73 2.05 -13.23
CA LEU A 43 18.51 2.87 -13.30
C LEU A 43 17.25 2.08 -12.87
N LYS A 44 17.28 0.75 -13.07
CA LYS A 44 16.25 -0.18 -12.63
C LYS A 44 16.12 -0.24 -11.11
N ASN A 45 17.26 -0.27 -10.40
CA ASN A 45 17.30 -0.24 -8.93
C ASN A 45 16.87 1.12 -8.38
N LEU A 46 17.24 2.22 -9.06
CA LEU A 46 16.85 3.57 -8.64
C LEU A 46 15.33 3.77 -8.65
N SER A 47 14.63 3.29 -9.69
CA SER A 47 13.15 3.39 -9.78
C SER A 47 12.44 2.65 -8.64
N VAL A 48 12.94 1.48 -8.25
CA VAL A 48 12.40 0.71 -7.12
C VAL A 48 12.62 1.45 -5.80
N VAL A 49 13.82 2.03 -5.61
CA VAL A 49 14.13 2.84 -4.42
C VAL A 49 13.24 4.07 -4.33
N LEU A 50 13.06 4.81 -5.42
CA LEU A 50 12.21 6.00 -5.46
C LEU A 50 10.73 5.67 -5.20
N ALA A 51 10.22 4.56 -5.75
CA ALA A 51 8.88 4.08 -5.46
C ALA A 51 8.73 3.69 -3.97
N GLY A 52 9.71 2.98 -3.41
CA GLY A 52 9.77 2.64 -1.99
C GLY A 52 9.77 3.88 -1.09
N MET A 53 10.60 4.87 -1.39
CA MET A 53 10.65 6.13 -0.65
C MET A 53 9.32 6.90 -0.74
N SER A 54 8.71 6.93 -1.92
CA SER A 54 7.41 7.59 -2.12
C SER A 54 6.31 6.94 -1.31
N ILE A 55 6.31 5.61 -1.16
CA ILE A 55 5.35 4.90 -0.31
C ILE A 55 5.61 5.19 1.16
N LEU A 56 6.87 5.12 1.62
CA LEU A 56 7.25 5.35 3.01
C LEU A 56 6.91 6.77 3.50
N ILE A 57 7.07 7.77 2.64
CA ILE A 57 6.75 9.17 2.97
C ILE A 57 5.27 9.47 2.68
N GLY A 58 4.75 8.96 1.56
CA GLY A 58 3.38 9.22 1.11
C GLY A 58 2.33 8.64 2.04
N THR A 59 2.55 7.46 2.63
CA THR A 59 1.59 6.85 3.57
C THR A 59 1.30 7.72 4.81
N PRO A 60 2.30 8.16 5.60
CA PRO A 60 2.03 9.03 6.75
C PRO A 60 1.50 10.42 6.35
N VAL A 61 1.98 10.98 5.23
CA VAL A 61 1.47 12.26 4.71
C VAL A 61 -0.01 12.15 4.34
N MET A 62 -0.40 11.14 3.57
CA MET A 62 -1.80 10.92 3.19
C MET A 62 -2.66 10.63 4.41
N ALA A 63 -2.19 9.84 5.37
CA ALA A 63 -2.90 9.61 6.62
C ALA A 63 -3.15 10.92 7.38
N TYR A 64 -2.15 11.79 7.48
CA TYR A 64 -2.30 13.11 8.08
C TYR A 64 -3.31 13.99 7.35
N LEU A 65 -3.23 14.06 6.01
CA LEU A 65 -4.16 14.87 5.20
C LEU A 65 -5.59 14.36 5.32
N VAL A 66 -5.81 13.04 5.28
CA VAL A 66 -7.14 12.43 5.47
C VAL A 66 -7.70 12.83 6.83
N VAL A 67 -6.93 12.74 7.90
CA VAL A 67 -7.37 13.16 9.24
C VAL A 67 -7.66 14.65 9.30
N LYS A 68 -6.89 15.49 8.60
CA LYS A 68 -7.02 16.95 8.64
C LYS A 68 -8.20 17.50 7.82
N TYR A 69 -8.52 16.87 6.69
CA TYR A 69 -9.48 17.40 5.72
C TYR A 69 -10.80 16.62 5.63
N ILE A 70 -10.82 15.35 6.04
CA ILE A 70 -12.01 14.47 5.94
C ILE A 70 -12.67 14.28 7.31
N LYS A 71 -11.91 14.41 8.40
CA LYS A 71 -12.39 14.31 9.79
C LYS A 71 -12.42 15.69 10.43
#